data_AF-A0A6V1NP34-F1
#
_entry.id   AF-A0A6V1NP34-F1
#
_cell.length_a   1.000
_cell.length_b   1.000
_cell.length_c   1.000
_cell.angle_alpha   90.00
_cell.angle_beta   90.00
_cell.angle_gamma   90.00
#
_symmetry.space_group_name_H-M   'P 1'
#
loop_
_entity.id
_entity.type
_entity.pdbx_description
1 polymer ?
#
loop_
_entity_poly.entity_id
_entity_poly.type
_entity_poly.pdbx_seq_one_letter_code
_entity_poly.pdbx_strand_id
1 'polypeptide(L)'
;WNAAQLELVQRGKLHGYMRMYWAKKILEWTATPEEGLATAIYLNDKYSLDGRDPSGYVGCMWAICGVHDRAWTSRPVFGKIRYMNYNGCKRKFDVGGYIAKNRRIQASGPQGSVASKKIK
;
A
#
# COMPACT_ATOMS: atom_id res chain seq x y z
N TRP A 1 6.66 -0.79 -3.26
CA TRP A 1 5.42 -0.07 -2.89
C TRP A 1 4.54 0.17 -4.12
N ASN A 2 5.06 0.82 -5.17
CA ASN A 2 4.29 1.13 -6.39
C ASN A 2 3.60 -0.10 -7.01
N ALA A 3 4.30 -1.24 -7.12
CA ALA A 3 3.70 -2.48 -7.62
C ALA A 3 2.50 -2.98 -6.78
N ALA A 4 2.53 -2.74 -5.46
CA ALA A 4 1.41 -3.05 -4.58
C ALA A 4 0.26 -2.08 -4.81
N GLN A 5 0.52 -0.77 -4.86
CA GLN A 5 -0.52 0.22 -5.21
C GLN A 5 -1.17 -0.09 -6.57
N LEU A 6 -0.38 -0.48 -7.57
CA LEU A 6 -0.89 -0.90 -8.88
C LEU A 6 -1.75 -2.17 -8.79
N GLU A 7 -1.33 -3.17 -8.00
CA GLU A 7 -2.14 -4.36 -7.74
C GLU A 7 -3.51 -3.98 -7.17
N LEU A 8 -3.55 -3.10 -6.17
CA LEU A 8 -4.80 -2.63 -5.57
C LEU A 8 -5.69 -1.92 -6.58
N VAL A 9 -5.14 -0.96 -7.33
CA VAL A 9 -5.93 -0.17 -8.29
C VAL A 9 -6.46 -1.03 -9.44
N GLN A 10 -5.67 -1.99 -9.93
CA GLN A 10 -6.02 -2.76 -11.13
C GLN A 10 -6.82 -4.03 -10.83
N ARG A 11 -6.57 -4.68 -9.69
CA ARG A 11 -7.26 -5.93 -9.31
C ARG A 11 -8.32 -5.73 -8.24
N GLY A 12 -8.30 -4.60 -7.55
CA GLY A 12 -9.14 -4.35 -6.39
C GLY A 12 -8.87 -5.31 -5.22
N LYS A 13 -7.73 -6.01 -5.22
CA LYS A 13 -7.34 -6.91 -4.14
C LYS A 13 -5.84 -6.99 -4.02
N LEU A 14 -5.34 -6.46 -2.91
CA LEU A 14 -3.93 -6.46 -2.60
C LEU A 14 -3.52 -7.76 -1.90
N HIS A 15 -2.35 -8.31 -2.24
CA HIS A 15 -1.84 -9.48 -1.51
C HIS A 15 -1.68 -9.16 -0.02
N GLY A 16 -2.18 -10.01 0.88
CA GLY A 16 -2.25 -9.72 2.32
C GLY A 16 -0.91 -9.30 2.94
N TYR A 17 0.17 -10.00 2.60
CA TYR A 17 1.53 -9.62 3.04
C TYR A 17 1.95 -8.23 2.57
N MET A 18 1.56 -7.87 1.33
CA MET A 18 1.86 -6.57 0.77
C MET A 18 0.99 -5.47 1.38
N ARG A 19 -0.17 -5.77 1.97
CA ARG A 19 -1.07 -4.78 2.61
C ARG A 19 -0.41 -4.20 3.84
N MET A 20 0.21 -5.07 4.63
CA MET A 20 1.05 -4.70 5.76
C MET A 20 2.22 -3.81 5.33
N TYR A 21 2.99 -4.24 4.32
CA TYR A 21 4.11 -3.45 3.80
C TYR A 21 3.65 -2.10 3.26
N TRP A 22 2.55 -2.09 2.51
CA TRP A 22 1.99 -0.91 1.86
C TRP A 22 1.56 0.15 2.87
N ALA A 23 0.77 -0.21 3.87
CA ALA A 23 0.29 0.73 4.89
C ALA A 23 1.44 1.25 5.77
N LYS A 24 2.44 0.40 6.09
CA LYS A 24 3.61 0.83 6.87
C LYS A 24 4.47 1.85 6.13
N LYS A 25 4.57 1.77 4.79
CA LYS A 25 5.26 2.79 4.00
C LYS A 25 4.48 4.09 3.88
N ILE A 26 3.15 4.05 3.96
CA ILE A 26 2.35 5.27 4.07
C ILE A 26 2.72 5.99 5.38
N LEU A 27 2.73 5.30 6.52
CA LEU A 27 3.21 5.89 7.80
C LEU A 27 4.64 6.46 7.69
N GLU A 28 5.57 5.76 7.03
CA GLU A 28 6.96 6.23 6.93
C GLU A 28 7.14 7.51 6.10
N TRP A 29 6.20 7.80 5.19
CA TRP A 29 6.34 8.84 4.17
C TRP A 29 5.25 9.93 4.24
N THR A 30 4.41 9.91 5.26
CA THR A 30 3.49 11.02 5.60
C THR A 30 4.04 11.85 6.75
N ALA A 31 3.59 13.10 6.87
CA ALA A 31 4.11 14.01 7.90
C ALA A 31 3.68 13.58 9.30
N THR A 32 2.46 13.05 9.43
CA THR A 32 1.91 12.58 10.72
C THR A 32 1.28 11.18 10.60
N PRO A 33 1.17 10.43 11.72
CA PRO A 33 0.44 9.16 11.76
C PRO A 33 -1.04 9.30 11.39
N GLU A 34 -1.69 10.41 11.78
CA GLU A 34 -3.10 10.70 11.48
C GLU A 34 -3.32 10.84 9.97
N GLU A 35 -2.46 11.60 9.29
CA GLU A 35 -2.46 11.71 7.83
C GLU A 35 -2.19 10.36 7.16
N GLY A 36 -1.24 9.61 7.70
CA GLY A 36 -0.92 8.27 7.22
C GLY A 36 -2.10 7.31 7.32
N LEU A 37 -2.80 7.32 8.45
CA LEU A 37 -3.98 6.50 8.68
C LEU A 37 -5.14 6.90 7.77
N ALA A 38 -5.45 8.19 7.68
CA ALA A 38 -6.50 8.70 6.81
C ALA A 38 -6.22 8.36 5.33
N THR A 39 -4.96 8.49 4.89
CA THR A 39 -4.53 8.13 3.53
C THR A 39 -4.68 6.63 3.27
N ALA A 40 -4.25 5.78 4.21
CA ALA A 40 -4.35 4.33 4.07
C ALA A 40 -5.82 3.86 4.00
N ILE A 41 -6.68 4.39 4.89
CA ILE A 41 -8.12 4.07 4.86
C ILE A 41 -8.75 4.53 3.55
N TYR A 42 -8.51 5.78 3.14
CA TYR A 42 -9.06 6.33 1.89
C TYR A 42 -8.70 5.46 0.68
N LEU A 43 -7.42 5.11 0.52
CA LEU A 43 -6.97 4.31 -0.61
C LEU A 43 -7.50 2.87 -0.54
N ASN A 44 -7.56 2.27 0.64
CA ASN A 44 -8.13 0.94 0.82
C ASN A 44 -9.62 0.93 0.43
N ASP A 45 -10.39 1.88 0.93
CA ASP A 45 -11.84 1.92 0.74
C ASP A 45 -12.24 2.33 -0.68
N LYS A 46 -11.39 3.14 -1.35
CA LYS A 46 -11.60 3.55 -2.73
C LYS A 46 -11.38 2.43 -3.74
N TYR A 47 -10.34 1.61 -3.54
CA TYR A 47 -9.87 0.68 -4.57
C TYR A 47 -10.10 -0.79 -4.23
N SER A 48 -10.17 -1.16 -2.96
CA SER A 48 -10.32 -2.57 -2.59
C SER A 48 -11.76 -3.03 -2.71
N LEU A 49 -11.98 -4.16 -3.39
CA LEU A 49 -13.28 -4.83 -3.48
C LEU A 49 -13.74 -5.34 -2.11
N ASP A 50 -12.79 -5.64 -1.22
CA ASP A 50 -13.00 -6.02 0.18
C ASP A 50 -12.75 -4.84 1.16
N GLY A 51 -12.80 -3.60 0.66
CA GLY A 51 -12.67 -2.37 1.45
C GLY A 51 -14.00 -1.96 2.11
N ARG A 52 -13.99 -0.85 2.86
CA ARG A 52 -15.14 -0.36 3.65
C ARG A 52 -15.68 -1.43 4.60
N ASP A 53 -14.77 -2.23 5.12
CA ASP A 53 -15.02 -3.38 5.99
C ASP A 53 -14.25 -3.18 7.30
N PRO A 54 -14.78 -3.61 8.46
CA PRO A 54 -14.07 -3.54 9.74
C PRO A 54 -12.65 -4.10 9.69
N SER A 55 -12.42 -5.17 8.91
CA SER A 55 -11.09 -5.77 8.73
C SER A 55 -10.12 -4.83 8.00
N GLY A 56 -10.62 -3.97 7.11
CA GLY A 56 -9.85 -2.93 6.44
C GLY A 56 -9.37 -1.86 7.42
N TYR A 57 -10.27 -1.36 8.27
CA TYR A 57 -9.95 -0.40 9.34
C TYR A 57 -8.94 -0.99 10.32
N VAL A 58 -9.21 -2.19 10.86
CA VAL A 58 -8.32 -2.88 11.80
C VAL A 58 -6.97 -3.20 11.15
N GLY A 59 -6.95 -3.55 9.86
CA GLY A 59 -5.72 -3.77 9.11
C GLY A 59 -4.83 -2.52 8.99
N CYS A 60 -5.44 -1.36 8.72
CA CYS A 60 -4.72 -0.08 8.72
C CYS A 60 -4.22 0.29 10.12
N MET A 61 -5.06 0.12 11.14
CA MET A 61 -4.72 0.37 12.54
C MET A 61 -3.62 -0.56 13.06
N TRP A 62 -3.61 -1.84 12.68
CA TRP A 62 -2.51 -2.76 12.98
C TRP A 62 -1.20 -2.28 12.36
N ALA A 63 -1.26 -1.82 11.10
CA ALA A 63 -0.07 -1.42 10.37
C ALA A 63 0.56 -0.13 10.89
N ILE A 64 -0.28 0.87 11.21
CA ILE A 64 0.12 2.25 11.51
C ILE A 64 0.15 2.52 13.01
N CYS A 65 -0.87 2.04 13.74
CA CYS A 65 -1.06 2.30 15.17
C CYS A 65 -0.66 1.12 16.07
N GLY A 66 -0.38 -0.06 15.49
CA GLY A 66 0.03 -1.26 16.24
C GLY A 66 -1.11 -1.99 16.96
N VAL A 67 -2.36 -1.74 16.60
CA VAL A 67 -3.53 -2.45 17.16
C VAL A 67 -3.36 -3.96 16.96
N HIS A 68 -3.55 -4.74 18.02
CA HIS A 68 -3.33 -6.20 18.06
C HIS A 68 -1.89 -6.66 17.72
N ASP A 69 -0.91 -5.75 17.73
CA ASP A 69 0.51 -6.09 17.68
C ASP A 69 1.18 -5.74 19.01
N ARG A 70 2.38 -6.28 19.23
CA ARG A 70 3.24 -5.92 20.35
C ARG A 70 4.20 -4.80 19.98
N ALA A 71 4.84 -4.21 20.99
CA ALA A 71 5.93 -3.26 20.78
C ALA A 71 7.20 -3.92 20.18
N TRP A 72 7.91 -3.17 19.34
CA TRP A 72 9.17 -3.54 18.69
C TRP A 72 10.30 -2.57 19.07
N THR A 73 11.52 -2.88 18.61
CA THR A 73 12.68 -2.00 18.77
C THR A 73 12.39 -0.62 18.19
N SER A 74 12.68 0.41 19.00
CA SER A 74 12.42 1.81 18.62
C SER A 74 13.21 2.21 17.37
N ARG A 75 12.58 2.98 16.48
CA ARG A 75 13.21 3.54 15.26
C ARG A 75 12.70 4.96 15.00
N PRO A 76 13.49 5.81 14.33
CA PRO A 76 12.99 7.08 13.81
C PRO A 76 11.71 6.87 13.00
N VAL A 77 10.79 7.84 13.09
CA VAL A 77 9.44 7.82 12.50
C VAL A 77 8.49 6.79 13.11
N PHE A 78 8.89 5.52 13.22
CA PHE A 78 8.00 4.44 13.68
C PHE A 78 7.83 4.36 15.19
N GLY A 79 8.77 4.90 15.99
CA GLY A 79 8.86 4.56 17.39
C GLY A 79 8.92 3.03 17.56
N LYS A 80 8.01 2.46 18.35
CA LYS A 80 7.93 1.00 18.61
C LYS A 80 7.00 0.24 17.67
N ILE A 81 6.46 0.87 16.63
CA ILE A 81 5.62 0.18 15.63
C ILE A 81 6.48 -0.82 14.84
N ARG A 82 5.93 -2.00 14.54
CA ARG A 82 6.63 -3.02 13.76
C ARG A 82 7.09 -2.45 12.42
N TYR A 83 8.40 -2.49 12.16
CA TYR A 83 8.98 -2.02 10.91
C TYR A 83 9.00 -3.11 9.83
N MET A 84 8.80 -2.72 8.57
CA MET A 84 9.00 -3.56 7.39
C MET A 84 9.79 -2.80 6.32
N ASN A 85 10.76 -3.45 5.69
CA ASN A 85 11.57 -2.84 4.64
C ASN A 85 11.72 -3.75 3.42
N TYR A 86 12.21 -3.16 2.33
CA TYR A 86 12.36 -3.82 1.04
C TYR A 86 13.26 -5.06 1.11
N ASN A 87 14.42 -4.95 1.78
CA ASN A 87 15.35 -6.07 1.95
C ASN A 87 14.72 -7.22 2.77
N GLY A 88 13.85 -6.91 3.74
CA GLY A 88 13.08 -7.90 4.48
C GLY A 88 12.07 -8.64 3.61
N CYS A 89 11.46 -7.97 2.62
CA CYS A 89 10.60 -8.63 1.63
C CYS A 89 11.42 -9.54 0.69
N LYS A 90 12.58 -9.08 0.20
CA LYS A 90 13.46 -9.87 -0.69
C LYS A 90 13.90 -11.20 -0.09
N ARG A 91 14.05 -11.27 1.24
CA ARG A 91 14.39 -12.51 1.94
C ARG A 91 13.23 -13.51 2.06
N LYS A 92 11.99 -13.08 1.79
CA LYS A 92 10.78 -13.88 2.02
C LYS A 92 10.09 -14.35 0.75
N PHE A 93 10.20 -13.60 -0.35
CA PHE A 93 9.58 -13.95 -1.62
C PHE A 93 10.26 -13.25 -2.80
N ASP A 94 9.95 -13.70 -4.02
CA ASP A 94 10.41 -13.07 -5.25
C ASP A 94 9.74 -11.70 -5.48
N VAL A 95 10.39 -10.66 -4.98
CA VAL A 95 9.97 -9.27 -5.17
C VAL A 95 10.07 -8.84 -6.64
N GLY A 96 11.04 -9.39 -7.39
CA GLY A 96 11.22 -9.08 -8.81
C GLY A 96 10.03 -9.57 -9.64
N GLY A 97 9.65 -10.83 -9.46
CA GLY A 97 8.45 -11.42 -10.05
C GLY A 97 7.18 -10.69 -9.67
N TYR A 98 7.01 -10.31 -8.40
CA TYR A 98 5.85 -9.52 -7.95
C TYR A 98 5.78 -8.15 -8.65
N ILE A 99 6.90 -7.45 -8.83
CA ILE A 99 6.95 -6.17 -9.54
C ILE A 99 6.63 -6.36 -11.03
N ALA A 100 7.25 -7.35 -11.67
CA ALA A 100 7.04 -7.63 -13.09
C ALA A 100 5.57 -7.99 -13.39
N LYS A 101 4.95 -8.82 -12.55
CA LYS A 101 3.53 -9.22 -12.64
C LYS A 101 2.60 -8.00 -12.66
N ASN A 102 2.84 -7.01 -11.80
CA ASN A 102 1.96 -5.84 -11.66
C ASN A 102 2.28 -4.72 -12.68
N ARG A 103 3.46 -4.71 -13.29
CA ARG A 103 3.77 -3.80 -14.42
C ARG A 103 3.08 -4.22 -15.72
N ARG A 104 3.03 -5.52 -16.02
CA ARG A 104 2.45 -6.03 -17.28
C ARG A 104 0.99 -5.62 -17.51
N ILE A 105 0.23 -5.42 -16.43
CA ILE A 105 -1.19 -5.10 -16.49
C ILE A 105 -1.43 -3.60 -16.72
N GLN A 106 -0.49 -2.74 -16.30
CA GLN A 106 -0.56 -1.31 -16.62
C GLN A 106 -0.49 -1.09 -18.14
N ALA A 107 0.27 -1.93 -18.86
CA ALA A 107 0.42 -1.84 -20.31
C ALA A 107 -0.80 -2.37 -21.10
N SER A 108 -1.71 -3.12 -20.47
CA SER A 108 -2.90 -3.71 -21.11
C SER A 108 -4.22 -3.01 -20.77
N GLY A 109 -4.18 -1.92 -19.98
CA GLY A 109 -5.36 -1.09 -19.73
C GLY A 109 -5.74 -0.26 -20.97
N PRO A 110 -7.02 0.12 -21.15
CA PRO A 110 -7.41 0.98 -22.26
C PRO A 110 -6.64 2.31 -22.17
N GLN A 111 -5.89 2.63 -23.23
CA GLN A 111 -5.28 3.95 -23.39
C GLN A 111 -6.42 4.98 -23.41
N GLY A 112 -6.59 5.72 -22.32
CA GLY A 112 -7.41 6.92 -22.35
C GLY A 112 -6.80 7.87 -23.38
N SER A 113 -7.51 8.10 -24.49
CA SER A 113 -7.07 9.04 -25.52
C SER A 113 -7.05 10.45 -24.92
N VAL A 114 -5.86 10.99 -24.66
CA VAL A 114 -5.72 12.42 -24.40
C VAL A 114 -5.85 13.11 -25.75
N ALA A 115 -7.05 13.56 -26.09
CA ALA A 115 -7.27 14.41 -27.25
C ALA A 115 -6.57 15.75 -27.01
N SER A 116 -5.41 15.93 -27.62
CA SER A 116 -4.70 17.20 -27.65
C SER A 116 -5.52 18.20 -28.46
N LYS A 117 -6.34 19.02 -27.80
CA LYS A 117 -6.95 20.20 -28.44
C LYS A 117 -5.82 21.18 -28.77
N LYS A 118 -5.39 21.20 -30.04
CA LYS A 118 -4.67 22.35 -30.60
C LYS A 118 -5.63 23.53 -30.62
N ILE A 119 -5.38 24.51 -29.76
CA ILE A 119 -6.02 25.82 -29.84
C ILE A 119 -5.38 26.54 -31.04
N LYS A 120 -6.22 26.93 -32.00
CA LYS A 120 -5.85 27.85 -33.08
C LYS A 120 -6.01 29.28 -32.58
#